data_AF-A0A1F2SXW9-F1
#
_entry.id   AF-A0A1F2SXW9-F1
#
_cell.length_a   1.000
_cell.length_b   1.000
_cell.length_c   1.000
_cell.angle_alpha   90.00
_cell.angle_beta   90.00
_cell.angle_gamma   90.00
#
_symmetry.space_group_name_H-M   'P 1'
#
loop_
_entity.id
_entity.type
_entity.pdbx_description
1 polymer ?
#
loop_
_entity_poly.entity_id
_entity_poly.type
_entity_poly.pdbx_seq_one_letter_code
_entity_poly.pdbx_strand_id
1 'polypeptide(L)'
;MHLQQTKRGSRESGGPQYYFHDLTGAIKTFLRKRGAVRVALVTPYGGTKSDYFAVSTVHKLDNKQRPVAGRVGHDRIQQGLAGESIGEAVRIWYQLPPGDFERIDVDIDIRDDVFYLTPLKIKYAGKPKTRELRRIDRPLTFTHTYASPLWIEQLVDLNNKQPGIVAWALDEICRIVKDHQQSTRLPHIQEPDLLRASGPLKHLGMTLGGYVGKGYDCFTEFRFLNFPVYSVPVEIKRNSQGFRYQQKKYGKEELSRAVVLCAIHQHKQMPQHIDVIELGALCQHAEKFPSTLTK
;
A
#
# COMPACT_ATOMS: atom_id res chain seq x y z
N MET A 1 -6.96 18.76 -9.14
CA MET A 1 -8.12 18.03 -9.69
C MET A 1 -8.89 17.39 -8.55
N HIS A 2 -10.17 17.08 -8.72
CA HIS A 2 -10.96 16.47 -7.67
C HIS A 2 -12.04 15.54 -8.22
N LEU A 3 -12.55 14.66 -7.35
CA LEU A 3 -13.75 13.88 -7.57
C LEU A 3 -14.93 14.56 -6.87
N GLN A 4 -16.04 14.70 -7.57
CA GLN A 4 -17.31 15.15 -6.98
C GLN A 4 -18.29 13.99 -6.95
N GLN A 5 -18.85 13.70 -5.78
CA GLN A 5 -19.90 12.70 -5.64
C GLN A 5 -21.23 13.27 -6.12
N THR A 6 -21.93 12.49 -6.94
CA THR A 6 -23.31 12.72 -7.34
C THR A 6 -24.18 11.56 -6.89
N LYS A 7 -25.50 11.77 -6.91
CA LYS A 7 -26.50 10.84 -6.36
C LYS A 7 -26.27 10.52 -4.88
N ARG A 8 -26.22 11.58 -4.06
CA ARG A 8 -26.18 11.48 -2.58
C ARG A 8 -27.38 10.67 -2.09
N GLY A 9 -27.18 9.79 -1.11
CA GLY A 9 -28.23 8.90 -0.57
C GLY A 9 -28.70 7.75 -1.49
N SER A 10 -28.21 7.61 -2.73
CA SER A 10 -28.63 6.56 -3.69
C SER A 10 -27.91 5.22 -3.48
N ARG A 11 -27.84 4.74 -2.23
CA ARG A 11 -27.24 3.43 -1.93
C ARG A 11 -28.06 2.27 -2.51
N GLU A 12 -29.37 2.46 -2.66
CA GLU A 12 -30.30 1.44 -3.16
C GLU A 12 -30.47 1.46 -4.70
N SER A 13 -30.04 2.52 -5.39
CA SER A 13 -30.32 2.74 -6.83
C SER A 13 -29.06 3.01 -7.67
N GLY A 14 -28.14 2.03 -7.67
CA GLY A 14 -26.95 2.04 -8.53
C GLY A 14 -25.71 2.75 -7.94
N GLY A 15 -25.79 3.17 -6.68
CA GLY A 15 -24.65 3.65 -5.89
C GLY A 15 -24.20 5.08 -6.21
N PRO A 16 -23.37 5.68 -5.33
CA PRO A 16 -22.82 7.01 -5.55
C PRO A 16 -21.86 7.01 -6.75
N GLN A 17 -21.93 8.06 -7.58
CA GLN A 17 -21.13 8.22 -8.79
C GLN A 17 -20.12 9.36 -8.61
N TYR A 18 -18.89 9.17 -9.07
CA TYR A 18 -17.79 10.13 -8.87
C TYR A 18 -17.29 10.67 -10.21
N TYR A 19 -17.49 11.98 -10.42
CA TYR A 19 -17.05 12.69 -11.62
C TYR A 19 -15.73 13.40 -11.38
N PHE A 20 -14.87 13.40 -12.40
CA PHE A 20 -13.65 14.19 -12.39
C PHE A 20 -13.95 15.64 -12.72
N HIS A 21 -13.33 16.53 -11.95
CA HIS A 21 -13.28 17.97 -12.19
C HIS A 21 -11.82 18.43 -12.24
N ASP A 22 -11.56 19.42 -13.10
CA ASP A 22 -10.26 20.05 -13.25
C ASP A 22 -9.13 19.06 -13.61
N LEU A 23 -9.40 18.07 -14.47
CA LEU A 23 -8.36 17.19 -15.01
C LEU A 23 -7.31 18.02 -15.76
N THR A 24 -6.03 17.72 -15.53
CA THR A 24 -4.95 18.36 -16.27
C THR A 24 -4.99 17.95 -17.75
N GLY A 25 -4.43 18.78 -18.63
CA GLY A 25 -4.41 18.52 -20.07
C GLY A 25 -3.79 17.16 -20.43
N ALA A 26 -2.72 16.77 -19.73
CA ALA A 26 -2.05 15.48 -19.93
C ALA A 26 -2.95 14.29 -19.57
N ILE A 27 -3.55 14.29 -18.36
CA ILE A 27 -4.45 13.22 -17.91
C ILE A 27 -5.68 13.12 -18.81
N LYS A 28 -6.28 14.27 -19.17
CA LYS A 28 -7.44 14.31 -20.06
C LYS A 28 -7.11 13.75 -21.45
N THR A 29 -6.00 14.15 -22.04
CA THR A 29 -5.54 13.66 -23.36
C THR A 29 -5.30 12.16 -23.33
N PHE A 30 -4.64 11.65 -22.28
CA PHE A 30 -4.38 10.23 -22.11
C PHE A 30 -5.69 9.43 -21.99
N LEU A 31 -6.62 9.89 -21.14
CA LEU A 31 -7.93 9.26 -20.94
C LEU A 31 -8.76 9.25 -22.24
N ARG A 32 -8.74 10.33 -23.03
CA ARG A 32 -9.42 10.38 -24.32
C ARG A 32 -8.83 9.39 -25.33
N LYS A 33 -7.50 9.31 -25.41
CA LYS A 33 -6.80 8.38 -26.31
C LYS A 33 -7.11 6.92 -25.98
N ARG A 34 -7.19 6.57 -24.68
CA ARG A 34 -7.46 5.20 -24.22
C ARG A 34 -8.96 4.87 -24.13
N GLY A 35 -9.83 5.87 -24.05
CA GLY A 35 -11.27 5.73 -23.86
C GLY A 35 -11.66 5.40 -22.41
N ALA A 36 -11.02 4.38 -21.83
CA ALA A 36 -11.04 4.05 -20.41
C ALA A 36 -9.64 3.63 -19.93
N VAL A 37 -9.33 3.92 -18.67
CA VAL A 37 -8.03 3.65 -18.04
C VAL A 37 -8.29 3.00 -16.69
N ARG A 38 -7.59 1.90 -16.38
CA ARG A 38 -7.67 1.28 -15.05
C ARG A 38 -7.19 2.26 -13.99
N VAL A 39 -7.81 2.21 -12.82
CA VAL A 39 -7.42 3.02 -11.67
C VAL A 39 -6.82 2.09 -10.62
N ALA A 40 -5.70 2.50 -10.04
CA ALA A 40 -5.16 1.95 -8.80
C ALA A 40 -5.39 3.00 -7.71
N LEU A 41 -6.17 2.65 -6.69
CA LEU A 41 -6.36 3.54 -5.54
C LEU A 41 -5.07 3.52 -4.70
N VAL A 42 -4.51 4.68 -4.41
CA VAL A 42 -3.41 4.81 -3.45
C VAL A 42 -4.02 4.91 -2.05
N THR A 43 -3.66 3.95 -1.21
CA THR A 43 -4.07 3.80 0.19
C THR A 43 -2.95 4.32 1.11
N PRO A 44 -3.14 4.32 2.45
CA PRO A 44 -2.04 4.60 3.38
C PRO A 44 -0.83 3.66 3.22
N TYR A 45 -1.02 2.45 2.70
CA TYR A 45 0.07 1.52 2.37
C TYR A 45 0.64 1.71 0.97
N GLY A 46 -0.03 2.47 0.10
CA GLY A 46 0.35 2.68 -1.29
C GLY A 46 -0.69 2.21 -2.30
N GLY A 47 -0.31 2.15 -3.58
CA GLY A 47 -1.19 1.71 -4.66
C GLY A 47 -1.71 0.29 -4.44
N THR A 48 -3.02 0.09 -4.53
CA THR A 48 -3.65 -1.23 -4.57
C THR A 48 -4.16 -1.55 -5.97
N LYS A 49 -4.17 -2.83 -6.33
CA LYS A 49 -4.95 -3.31 -7.47
C LYS A 49 -6.42 -2.99 -7.19
N SER A 50 -7.11 -2.45 -8.19
CA SER A 50 -8.54 -2.25 -8.11
C SER A 50 -9.20 -2.51 -9.46
N ASP A 51 -10.51 -2.70 -9.41
CA ASP A 51 -11.34 -2.93 -10.58
C ASP A 51 -12.06 -1.66 -11.05
N TYR A 52 -11.62 -0.50 -10.54
CA TYR A 52 -12.09 0.80 -10.96
C TYR A 52 -11.51 1.19 -12.32
N PHE A 53 -12.31 1.92 -13.10
CA PHE A 53 -11.87 2.53 -14.35
C PHE A 53 -12.22 4.01 -14.37
N ALA A 54 -11.25 4.84 -14.74
CA ALA A 54 -11.51 6.18 -15.24
C ALA A 54 -12.05 6.06 -16.66
N VAL A 55 -13.19 6.67 -16.95
CA VAL A 55 -13.85 6.58 -18.26
C VAL A 55 -14.11 7.97 -18.79
N SER A 56 -13.80 8.18 -20.07
CA SER A 56 -14.02 9.46 -20.75
C SER A 56 -15.50 9.79 -20.98
N THR A 57 -15.77 11.06 -21.26
CA THR A 57 -17.12 11.59 -21.61
C THR A 57 -17.82 10.86 -22.76
N VAL A 58 -17.06 10.23 -23.67
CA VAL A 58 -17.56 9.57 -24.88
C VAL A 58 -17.44 8.04 -24.86
N HIS A 59 -17.12 7.47 -23.69
CA HIS A 59 -17.04 6.03 -23.50
C HIS A 59 -17.86 5.54 -22.30
N LYS A 60 -18.17 4.25 -22.33
CA LYS A 60 -18.67 3.45 -21.21
C LYS A 60 -17.97 2.09 -21.23
N LEU A 61 -18.06 1.35 -20.13
CA LEU A 61 -17.63 -0.05 -20.10
C LEU A 61 -18.78 -0.95 -20.58
N ASP A 62 -18.47 -1.95 -21.41
CA ASP A 62 -19.39 -3.05 -21.71
C ASP A 62 -19.40 -4.09 -20.56
N ASN A 63 -20.18 -5.16 -20.71
CA ASN A 63 -20.27 -6.25 -19.72
C ASN A 63 -18.94 -7.01 -19.54
N LYS A 64 -17.98 -6.82 -20.45
CA LYS A 64 -16.62 -7.40 -20.39
C LYS A 64 -15.59 -6.39 -19.91
N GLN A 65 -16.02 -5.25 -19.34
CA GLN A 65 -15.17 -4.16 -18.85
C GLN A 65 -14.31 -3.51 -19.94
N ARG A 66 -14.74 -3.57 -21.21
CA ARG A 66 -14.03 -2.95 -22.33
C ARG A 66 -14.63 -1.58 -22.64
N PRO A 67 -13.79 -0.59 -22.99
CA PRO A 67 -14.29 0.71 -23.43
C PRO A 67 -15.05 0.56 -24.75
N VAL A 68 -16.30 1.01 -24.77
CA VAL A 68 -17.13 1.14 -25.96
C VAL A 68 -17.66 2.57 -26.06
N ALA A 69 -17.99 3.02 -27.27
CA ALA A 69 -18.56 4.35 -27.47
C ALA A 69 -19.86 4.53 -26.67
N GLY A 70 -20.01 5.68 -26.03
CA GLY A 70 -21.23 6.02 -25.28
C GLY A 70 -21.28 7.52 -24.95
N ARG A 71 -22.46 8.13 -24.96
CA ARG A 71 -22.62 9.55 -24.65
C ARG A 71 -22.97 9.72 -23.18
N VAL A 72 -21.96 9.79 -22.32
CA VAL A 72 -22.16 9.86 -20.86
C VAL A 72 -21.87 11.25 -20.30
N GLY A 73 -21.31 12.16 -21.11
CA GLY A 73 -21.26 13.60 -20.83
C GLY A 73 -20.18 14.05 -19.83
N HIS A 74 -19.69 13.14 -18.97
CA HIS A 74 -18.69 13.47 -17.93
C HIS A 74 -17.56 12.44 -17.84
N ASP A 75 -16.36 12.94 -17.53
CA ASP A 75 -15.23 12.13 -17.09
C ASP A 75 -15.52 11.61 -15.69
N ARG A 76 -15.37 10.31 -15.46
CA ARG A 76 -15.81 9.70 -14.19
C ARG A 76 -15.00 8.48 -13.83
N ILE A 77 -15.15 8.07 -12.58
CA ILE A 77 -14.75 6.73 -12.14
C ILE A 77 -15.98 5.83 -12.17
N GLN A 78 -15.87 4.74 -12.91
CA GLN A 78 -16.85 3.66 -12.93
C GLN A 78 -16.35 2.51 -12.04
N GLN A 79 -17.27 1.91 -11.29
CA GLN A 79 -16.99 0.84 -10.31
C GLN A 79 -16.35 -0.41 -10.95
N GLY A 80 -16.64 -0.68 -12.22
CA GLY A 80 -16.17 -1.88 -12.91
C GLY A 80 -16.68 -3.15 -12.22
N LEU A 81 -15.75 -3.99 -11.72
CA LEU A 81 -16.05 -5.19 -10.93
C LEU A 81 -15.84 -5.00 -9.42
N ALA A 82 -15.49 -3.79 -8.97
CA ALA A 82 -15.20 -3.56 -7.56
C ALA A 82 -16.47 -3.77 -6.69
N GLY A 83 -16.29 -4.18 -5.43
CA GLY A 83 -17.40 -4.43 -4.49
C GLY A 83 -18.14 -3.18 -4.05
N GLU A 84 -17.47 -2.03 -4.05
CA GLU A 84 -18.01 -0.75 -3.60
C GLU A 84 -17.58 0.41 -4.51
N SER A 85 -18.20 1.58 -4.33
CA SER A 85 -17.77 2.80 -5.03
C SER A 85 -16.37 3.26 -4.59
N ILE A 86 -15.67 4.00 -5.44
CA ILE A 86 -14.32 4.52 -5.12
C ILE A 86 -14.31 5.39 -3.85
N GLY A 87 -15.35 6.18 -3.59
CA GLY A 87 -15.42 6.98 -2.37
C GLY A 87 -15.56 6.11 -1.12
N GLU A 88 -16.34 5.03 -1.19
CA GLU A 88 -16.46 4.08 -0.09
C GLU A 88 -15.12 3.34 0.15
N ALA A 89 -14.40 2.97 -0.91
CA ALA A 89 -13.06 2.41 -0.77
C ALA A 89 -12.09 3.43 -0.11
N VAL A 90 -12.11 4.71 -0.52
CA VAL A 90 -11.33 5.77 0.15
C VAL A 90 -11.70 5.86 1.63
N ARG A 91 -12.99 5.82 1.95
CA ARG A 91 -13.48 5.88 3.33
C ARG A 91 -12.92 4.73 4.17
N ILE A 92 -12.99 3.50 3.65
CA ILE A 92 -12.51 2.29 4.33
C ILE A 92 -10.99 2.35 4.52
N TRP A 93 -10.23 2.61 3.45
CA TRP A 93 -8.77 2.62 3.50
C TRP A 93 -8.19 3.72 4.38
N TYR A 94 -8.86 4.87 4.49
CA TYR A 94 -8.42 5.98 5.33
C TYR A 94 -9.16 6.06 6.69
N GLN A 95 -9.91 5.01 7.06
CA GLN A 95 -10.69 4.91 8.30
C GLN A 95 -11.54 6.17 8.57
N LEU A 96 -12.21 6.65 7.53
CA LEU A 96 -13.02 7.86 7.60
C LEU A 96 -14.44 7.53 8.10
N PRO A 97 -15.08 8.45 8.85
CA PRO A 97 -16.46 8.27 9.29
C PRO A 97 -17.43 8.03 8.13
N PRO A 98 -18.57 7.35 8.36
CA PRO A 98 -19.63 7.23 7.36
C PRO A 98 -20.19 8.61 6.98
N GLY A 99 -20.54 8.77 5.71
CA GLY A 99 -21.17 9.98 5.18
C GLY A 99 -20.93 10.15 3.69
N ASP A 100 -21.71 11.01 3.05
CA ASP A 100 -21.52 11.36 1.64
C ASP A 100 -20.43 12.41 1.49
N PHE A 101 -19.53 12.20 0.52
CA PHE A 101 -18.55 13.20 0.14
C PHE A 101 -19.22 14.28 -0.71
N GLU A 102 -18.84 15.53 -0.48
CA GLU A 102 -19.05 16.60 -1.45
C GLU A 102 -17.93 16.56 -2.48
N ARG A 103 -16.70 16.42 -2.01
CA ARG A 103 -15.48 16.54 -2.80
C ARG A 103 -14.35 15.70 -2.22
N ILE A 104 -13.58 15.06 -3.09
CA ILE A 104 -12.32 14.40 -2.77
C ILE A 104 -11.26 15.02 -3.68
N ASP A 105 -10.35 15.81 -3.12
CA ASP A 105 -9.18 16.29 -3.86
C ASP A 105 -8.25 15.11 -4.12
N VAL A 106 -7.82 14.96 -5.36
CA VAL A 106 -6.98 13.82 -5.79
C VAL A 106 -5.81 14.30 -6.63
N ASP A 107 -4.74 13.51 -6.59
CA ASP A 107 -3.66 13.53 -7.56
C ASP A 107 -3.72 12.27 -8.43
N ILE A 108 -3.25 12.36 -9.68
CA ILE A 108 -3.19 11.22 -10.60
C ILE A 108 -1.80 11.17 -11.22
N ASP A 109 -1.13 10.04 -11.01
CA ASP A 109 0.09 9.69 -11.74
C ASP A 109 -0.20 8.58 -12.76
N ILE A 110 0.43 8.65 -13.93
CA ILE A 110 0.26 7.64 -14.99
C ILE A 110 1.47 6.72 -14.97
N ARG A 111 1.25 5.43 -14.70
CA ARG A 111 2.30 4.41 -14.70
C ARG A 111 1.79 3.16 -15.39
N ASP A 112 2.54 2.65 -16.35
CA ASP A 112 2.22 1.43 -17.09
C ASP A 112 0.76 1.38 -17.57
N ASP A 113 0.30 2.49 -18.16
CA ASP A 113 -1.07 2.68 -18.65
C ASP A 113 -2.19 2.61 -17.59
N VAL A 114 -1.85 2.82 -16.32
CA VAL A 114 -2.79 2.86 -15.18
C VAL A 114 -2.73 4.21 -14.48
N PHE A 115 -3.88 4.67 -13.99
CA PHE A 115 -3.99 5.87 -13.16
C PHE A 115 -3.84 5.51 -11.69
N TYR A 116 -2.76 5.98 -11.06
CA TYR A 116 -2.57 5.92 -9.62
C TYR A 116 -3.26 7.13 -8.99
N LEU A 117 -4.47 6.89 -8.49
CA LEU A 117 -5.30 7.92 -7.89
C LEU A 117 -4.99 8.06 -6.40
N THR A 118 -4.43 9.19 -6.01
CA THR A 118 -4.06 9.49 -4.63
C THR A 118 -5.04 10.49 -4.02
N PRO A 119 -5.86 10.08 -3.04
CA PRO A 119 -6.66 11.01 -2.25
C PRO A 119 -5.77 11.94 -1.42
N LEU A 120 -6.03 13.24 -1.49
CA LEU A 120 -5.26 14.28 -0.79
C LEU A 120 -6.07 14.95 0.31
N LYS A 121 -7.32 15.33 0.00
CA LYS A 121 -8.23 16.00 0.94
C LYS A 121 -9.66 15.55 0.71
N ILE A 122 -10.47 15.58 1.75
CA ILE A 122 -11.89 15.23 1.68
C ILE A 122 -12.75 16.32 2.30
N LYS A 123 -13.91 16.57 1.69
CA LYS A 123 -14.97 17.42 2.23
C LYS A 123 -16.27 16.62 2.22
N TYR A 124 -16.89 16.50 3.40
CA TYR A 124 -18.20 15.86 3.53
C TYR A 124 -19.33 16.84 3.16
N ALA A 125 -20.41 16.31 2.59
CA ALA A 125 -21.60 17.08 2.28
C ALA A 125 -22.14 17.78 3.54
N GLY A 126 -22.40 19.09 3.43
CA GLY A 126 -22.94 19.89 4.53
C GLY A 126 -21.95 20.18 5.67
N LYS A 127 -20.67 19.81 5.53
CA LYS A 127 -19.62 20.15 6.50
C LYS A 127 -18.74 21.28 5.96
N PRO A 128 -18.46 22.33 6.76
CA PRO A 128 -17.67 23.47 6.29
C PRO A 128 -16.18 23.14 6.19
N LYS A 129 -15.68 22.18 6.97
CA LYS A 129 -14.26 21.85 7.06
C LYS A 129 -13.86 20.79 6.04
N THR A 130 -12.78 21.06 5.31
CA THR A 130 -12.03 20.08 4.55
C THR A 130 -10.99 19.43 5.46
N ARG A 131 -10.83 18.11 5.37
CA ARG A 131 -9.82 17.33 6.10
C ARG A 131 -8.73 16.88 5.15
N GLU A 132 -7.47 17.10 5.52
CA GLU A 132 -6.31 16.57 4.78
C GLU A 132 -6.07 15.11 5.12
N LEU A 133 -5.68 14.34 4.11
CA LEU A 133 -5.28 12.94 4.23
C LEU A 133 -3.77 12.87 4.24
N ARG A 134 -3.22 12.17 5.23
CA ARG A 134 -1.77 12.01 5.37
C ARG A 134 -1.22 11.16 4.22
N ARG A 135 -0.18 11.65 3.56
CA ARG A 135 0.61 10.90 2.59
C ARG A 135 1.90 10.42 3.25
N ILE A 136 2.23 9.15 3.06
CA ILE A 136 3.49 8.55 3.49
C ILE A 136 4.13 7.94 2.24
N ASP A 137 5.31 8.43 1.83
CA ASP A 137 5.91 8.01 0.55
C ASP A 137 6.42 6.57 0.56
N ARG A 138 6.91 6.11 1.71
CA ARG A 138 7.48 4.77 1.94
C ARG A 138 6.82 4.09 3.14
N PRO A 139 5.52 3.79 3.05
CA PRO A 139 4.72 3.43 4.22
C PRO A 139 5.13 2.09 4.85
N LEU A 140 5.74 1.19 4.07
CA LEU A 140 6.18 -0.11 4.56
C LEU A 140 7.69 -0.16 4.86
N THR A 141 8.44 0.91 4.61
CA THR A 141 9.89 0.91 4.83
C THR A 141 10.25 1.02 6.32
N PHE A 142 11.16 0.16 6.76
CA PHE A 142 11.82 0.21 8.05
C PHE A 142 13.31 -0.10 7.87
N THR A 143 14.17 0.91 8.02
CA THR A 143 15.63 0.84 7.82
C THR A 143 16.33 1.72 8.86
N HIS A 144 17.64 1.60 9.01
CA HIS A 144 18.40 2.46 9.95
C HIS A 144 18.23 3.96 9.67
N THR A 145 18.11 4.35 8.40
CA THR A 145 17.99 5.76 7.98
C THR A 145 16.55 6.27 7.95
N TYR A 146 15.58 5.36 7.90
CA TYR A 146 14.16 5.73 7.77
C TYR A 146 13.26 4.64 8.34
N ALA A 147 12.46 5.00 9.34
CA ALA A 147 11.34 4.20 9.82
C ALA A 147 10.04 4.92 9.47
N SER A 148 9.18 4.26 8.69
CA SER A 148 7.87 4.80 8.35
C SER A 148 7.07 5.15 9.61
N PRO A 149 6.39 6.30 9.66
CA PRO A 149 5.50 6.61 10.78
C PRO A 149 4.43 5.55 11.01
N LEU A 150 4.00 4.85 9.94
CA LEU A 150 3.01 3.79 10.04
C LEU A 150 3.52 2.58 10.84
N TRP A 151 4.80 2.23 10.67
CA TRP A 151 5.46 1.22 11.50
C TRP A 151 5.58 1.67 12.95
N ILE A 152 6.02 2.91 13.18
CA ILE A 152 6.20 3.43 14.54
C ILE A 152 4.86 3.45 15.29
N GLU A 153 3.81 3.95 14.67
CA GLU A 153 2.45 3.96 15.24
C GLU A 153 1.95 2.55 15.52
N GLN A 154 2.20 1.60 14.61
CA GLN A 154 1.86 0.19 14.81
C GLN A 154 2.57 -0.42 16.03
N LEU A 155 3.88 -0.22 16.16
CA LEU A 155 4.64 -0.77 17.29
C LEU A 155 4.18 -0.18 18.62
N VAL A 156 3.91 1.12 18.67
CA VAL A 156 3.38 1.78 19.87
C VAL A 156 1.98 1.26 20.23
N ASP A 157 1.06 1.16 19.25
CA ASP A 157 -0.29 0.64 19.45
C ASP A 157 -0.27 -0.81 19.95
N LEU A 158 0.55 -1.67 19.34
CA LEU A 158 0.72 -3.06 19.77
C LEU A 158 1.26 -3.17 21.19
N ASN A 159 2.28 -2.38 21.54
CA ASN A 159 2.85 -2.42 22.88
C ASN A 159 1.86 -1.90 23.95
N ASN A 160 1.00 -0.94 23.59
CA ASN A 160 -0.06 -0.47 24.48
C ASN A 160 -1.15 -1.54 24.68
N LYS A 161 -1.52 -2.27 23.63
CA LYS A 161 -2.55 -3.32 23.67
C LYS A 161 -2.07 -4.62 24.32
N GLN A 162 -0.81 -4.99 24.07
CA GLN A 162 -0.18 -6.20 24.58
C GLN A 162 1.26 -5.89 25.02
N PRO A 163 1.45 -5.34 26.23
CA PRO A 163 2.76 -4.98 26.74
C PRO A 163 3.76 -6.13 26.66
N GLY A 164 4.96 -5.83 26.16
CA GLY A 164 6.06 -6.80 26.03
C GLY A 164 6.06 -7.64 24.75
N ILE A 165 4.96 -7.69 23.96
CA ILE A 165 4.97 -8.46 22.70
C ILE A 165 5.95 -7.88 21.67
N VAL A 166 6.05 -6.56 21.64
CA VAL A 166 6.97 -5.86 20.73
C VAL A 166 8.41 -6.14 21.14
N ALA A 167 8.73 -6.03 22.43
CA ALA A 167 10.06 -6.34 22.96
C ALA A 167 10.49 -7.77 22.58
N TRP A 168 9.64 -8.76 22.88
CA TRP A 168 9.89 -10.16 22.55
C TRP A 168 10.10 -10.39 21.04
N ALA A 169 9.24 -9.80 20.20
CA ALA A 169 9.35 -9.98 18.76
C ALA A 169 10.65 -9.36 18.21
N LEU A 170 11.05 -8.19 18.71
CA LEU A 170 12.30 -7.54 18.30
C LEU A 170 13.54 -8.32 18.80
N ASP A 171 13.50 -8.90 20.00
CA ASP A 171 14.57 -9.76 20.53
C ASP A 171 14.75 -11.04 19.69
N GLU A 172 13.65 -11.68 19.28
CA GLU A 172 13.71 -12.84 18.36
C GLU A 172 14.27 -12.45 16.99
N ILE A 173 13.88 -11.28 16.47
CA ILE A 173 14.47 -10.73 15.23
C ILE A 173 15.97 -10.50 15.41
N CYS A 174 16.42 -9.95 16.55
CA CYS A 174 17.83 -9.75 16.84
C CYS A 174 18.64 -11.05 16.79
N ARG A 175 18.10 -12.16 17.35
CA ARG A 175 18.76 -13.48 17.29
C ARG A 175 18.96 -13.94 15.85
N ILE A 176 17.93 -13.79 15.01
CA ILE A 176 17.99 -14.17 13.59
C ILE A 176 18.99 -13.31 12.82
N VAL A 177 18.99 -11.99 13.06
CA VAL A 177 19.93 -11.06 12.40
C VAL A 177 21.37 -11.42 12.74
N LYS A 178 21.66 -11.76 14.00
CA LYS A 178 23.00 -12.16 14.45
C LYS A 178 23.54 -13.33 13.63
N ASP A 179 22.71 -14.33 13.31
CA ASP A 179 23.13 -15.47 12.49
C ASP A 179 23.49 -15.10 11.04
N HIS A 180 23.02 -13.95 10.55
CA HIS A 180 23.21 -13.46 9.19
C HIS A 180 24.28 -12.36 9.08
N GLN A 181 24.77 -11.83 10.19
CA GLN A 181 25.85 -10.84 10.22
C GLN A 181 27.18 -11.48 9.80
N GLN A 182 28.02 -10.73 9.09
CA GLN A 182 29.30 -11.24 8.60
C GLN A 182 30.24 -11.71 9.72
N SER A 183 30.22 -11.03 10.88
CA SER A 183 31.08 -11.30 12.03
C SER A 183 30.66 -12.53 12.85
N THR A 184 29.39 -12.90 12.82
CA THR A 184 28.79 -13.96 13.66
C THR A 184 28.08 -15.03 12.85
N ARG A 185 28.36 -15.08 11.54
CA ARG A 185 27.68 -16.00 10.62
C ARG A 185 27.90 -17.45 11.03
N LEU A 186 26.81 -18.14 11.36
CA LEU A 186 26.87 -19.57 11.60
C LEU A 186 27.09 -20.33 10.28
N PRO A 187 27.82 -21.46 10.31
CA PRO A 187 27.93 -22.35 9.16
C PRO A 187 26.56 -22.75 8.63
N HIS A 188 26.44 -22.89 7.30
CA HIS A 188 25.24 -23.36 6.62
C HIS A 188 23.99 -22.47 6.67
N ILE A 189 24.02 -21.30 7.31
CA ILE A 189 22.93 -20.32 7.21
C ILE A 189 22.79 -19.79 5.77
N GLN A 190 21.60 -19.96 5.22
CA GLN A 190 21.16 -19.56 3.89
C GLN A 190 20.29 -18.30 3.94
N GLU A 191 19.88 -17.79 2.78
CA GLU A 191 18.98 -16.63 2.68
C GLU A 191 17.54 -16.93 3.13
N PRO A 192 16.94 -18.10 2.81
CA PRO A 192 15.61 -18.46 3.29
C PRO A 192 15.51 -18.58 4.82
N ASP A 193 16.62 -18.72 5.54
CA ASP A 193 16.60 -18.76 7.02
C ASP A 193 16.12 -17.45 7.66
N LEU A 194 15.97 -16.37 6.90
CA LEU A 194 15.26 -15.15 7.32
C LEU A 194 13.77 -15.39 7.56
N LEU A 195 13.18 -16.45 6.98
CA LEU A 195 11.79 -16.86 7.24
C LEU A 195 11.55 -17.24 8.70
N ARG A 196 12.60 -17.52 9.49
CA ARG A 196 12.49 -17.66 10.95
C ARG A 196 11.88 -16.40 11.60
N ALA A 197 12.00 -15.24 10.95
CA ALA A 197 11.37 -13.99 11.42
C ALA A 197 9.85 -13.96 11.21
N SER A 198 9.25 -14.94 10.50
CA SER A 198 7.81 -14.94 10.21
C SER A 198 6.94 -14.89 11.46
N GLY A 199 7.30 -15.60 12.52
CA GLY A 199 6.57 -15.59 13.80
C GLY A 199 6.59 -14.21 14.44
N PRO A 200 7.78 -13.66 14.76
CA PRO A 200 7.93 -12.31 15.28
C PRO A 200 7.27 -11.23 14.41
N LEU A 201 7.50 -11.24 13.09
CA LEU A 201 6.92 -10.27 12.15
C LEU A 201 5.39 -10.31 12.14
N LYS A 202 4.78 -11.50 12.30
CA LYS A 202 3.32 -11.64 12.39
C LYS A 202 2.77 -10.87 13.59
N HIS A 203 3.45 -10.92 14.74
CA HIS A 203 3.08 -10.14 15.91
C HIS A 203 3.21 -8.63 15.68
N LEU A 204 4.12 -8.20 14.80
CA LEU A 204 4.30 -6.81 14.43
C LEU A 204 3.32 -6.34 13.31
N GLY A 205 2.45 -7.23 12.83
CA GLY A 205 1.43 -6.91 11.81
C GLY A 205 1.83 -7.26 10.37
N MET A 206 2.88 -8.07 10.17
CA MET A 206 3.33 -8.56 8.86
C MET A 206 3.31 -10.09 8.80
N THR A 207 2.38 -10.66 8.04
CA THR A 207 2.26 -12.12 7.87
C THR A 207 2.89 -12.55 6.56
N LEU A 208 4.03 -13.23 6.64
CA LEU A 208 4.69 -13.82 5.47
C LEU A 208 3.89 -15.02 4.95
N GLY A 209 3.65 -15.06 3.64
CA GLY A 209 3.07 -16.22 2.98
C GLY A 209 4.10 -17.34 2.73
N GLY A 210 3.66 -18.41 2.07
CA GLY A 210 4.53 -19.53 1.70
C GLY A 210 5.68 -19.10 0.79
N TYR A 211 6.87 -19.68 1.02
CA TYR A 211 8.04 -19.45 0.19
C TYR A 211 7.93 -20.24 -1.12
N VAL A 212 7.91 -19.54 -2.26
CA VAL A 212 7.65 -20.16 -3.57
C VAL A 212 8.90 -20.37 -4.44
N GLY A 213 10.02 -19.73 -4.11
CA GLY A 213 11.33 -19.90 -4.79
C GLY A 213 11.38 -19.43 -6.26
N LYS A 214 10.29 -18.89 -6.82
CA LYS A 214 10.21 -18.35 -8.18
C LYS A 214 9.45 -17.03 -8.20
N GLY A 215 10.06 -16.02 -8.82
CA GLY A 215 9.48 -14.68 -8.86
C GLY A 215 9.81 -13.92 -7.59
N TYR A 216 8.78 -13.42 -6.91
CA TYR A 216 8.91 -12.96 -5.53
C TYR A 216 8.82 -14.14 -4.59
N ASP A 217 9.62 -14.10 -3.52
CA ASP A 217 9.73 -15.21 -2.57
C ASP A 217 8.44 -15.49 -1.80
N CYS A 218 7.71 -14.43 -1.41
CA CYS A 218 6.49 -14.53 -0.63
C CYS A 218 5.41 -13.56 -1.11
N PHE A 219 4.14 -13.92 -0.92
CA PHE A 219 3.03 -12.97 -0.93
C PHE A 219 2.62 -12.70 0.52
N THR A 220 2.69 -11.44 0.93
CA THR A 220 2.65 -11.05 2.34
C THR A 220 1.48 -10.14 2.62
N GLU A 221 0.88 -10.30 3.79
CA GLU A 221 -0.20 -9.45 4.28
C GLU A 221 0.29 -8.51 5.37
N PHE A 222 -0.02 -7.22 5.22
CA PHE A 222 0.16 -6.20 6.24
C PHE A 222 -1.18 -5.84 6.86
N ARG A 223 -1.22 -5.81 8.20
CA ARG A 223 -2.36 -5.37 9.00
C ARG A 223 -1.88 -4.49 10.14
N PHE A 224 -1.69 -3.22 9.83
CA PHE A 224 -1.35 -2.17 10.78
C PHE A 224 -2.60 -1.42 11.25
N LEU A 225 -2.62 -1.13 12.54
CA LEU A 225 -3.70 -0.44 13.23
C LEU A 225 -5.04 -1.10 12.90
N ASN A 226 -6.03 -0.29 12.53
CA ASN A 226 -7.34 -0.76 12.06
C ASN A 226 -7.48 -0.64 10.53
N PHE A 227 -6.38 -0.54 9.79
CA PHE A 227 -6.46 -0.42 8.34
C PHE A 227 -6.83 -1.78 7.72
N PRO A 228 -7.45 -1.78 6.53
CA PRO A 228 -7.68 -3.01 5.79
C PRO A 228 -6.37 -3.76 5.52
N VAL A 229 -6.48 -5.07 5.30
CA VAL A 229 -5.32 -5.91 4.95
C VAL A 229 -4.76 -5.44 3.60
N TYR A 230 -3.45 -5.19 3.57
CA TYR A 230 -2.74 -4.84 2.35
C TYR A 230 -1.81 -5.97 1.95
N SER A 231 -2.02 -6.53 0.76
CA SER A 231 -1.25 -7.67 0.28
C SER A 231 -0.22 -7.23 -0.76
N VAL A 232 1.01 -7.70 -0.59
CA VAL A 232 2.17 -7.22 -1.36
C VAL A 232 3.18 -8.34 -1.58
N PRO A 233 3.82 -8.42 -2.76
CA PRO A 233 4.95 -9.30 -2.96
C PRO A 233 6.15 -8.89 -2.10
N VAL A 234 6.81 -9.88 -1.48
CA VAL A 234 8.04 -9.73 -0.70
C VAL A 234 9.14 -10.56 -1.34
N GLU A 235 10.30 -9.95 -1.53
CA GLU A 235 11.55 -10.66 -1.79
C GLU A 235 12.37 -10.75 -0.51
N ILE A 236 12.90 -11.94 -0.24
CA ILE A 236 13.81 -12.18 0.86
C ILE A 236 15.24 -12.07 0.34
N LYS A 237 16.03 -11.24 1.01
CA LYS A 237 17.45 -11.05 0.66
C LYS A 237 18.29 -10.96 1.91
N ARG A 238 19.47 -11.58 1.94
CA ARG A 238 20.40 -11.32 3.05
C ARG A 238 20.82 -9.85 3.07
N ASN A 239 21.30 -9.36 1.93
CA ASN A 239 21.62 -7.96 1.69
C ASN A 239 20.63 -7.42 0.68
N SER A 240 20.09 -6.22 0.87
CA SER A 240 19.10 -5.63 -0.06
C SER A 240 19.57 -5.39 -1.51
N GLN A 241 20.81 -5.78 -1.86
CA GLN A 241 21.36 -5.74 -3.21
C GLN A 241 20.94 -6.97 -4.04
N GLY A 242 21.14 -6.91 -5.36
CA GLY A 242 20.94 -8.08 -6.25
C GLY A 242 19.50 -8.28 -6.77
N PHE A 243 18.56 -7.40 -6.44
CA PHE A 243 17.14 -7.49 -6.81
C PHE A 243 16.80 -7.02 -8.25
N ARG A 244 17.76 -7.10 -9.19
CA ARG A 244 17.62 -6.50 -10.54
C ARG A 244 16.57 -7.19 -11.42
N TYR A 245 16.37 -8.50 -11.26
CA TYR A 245 15.45 -9.26 -12.11
C TYR A 245 13.99 -8.91 -11.81
N GLN A 246 13.63 -8.93 -10.54
CA GLN A 246 12.28 -8.62 -10.08
C GLN A 246 11.94 -7.14 -10.25
N GLN A 247 12.92 -6.22 -10.14
CA GLN A 247 12.75 -4.81 -10.53
C GLN A 247 12.23 -4.65 -11.97
N LYS A 248 12.62 -5.54 -12.89
CA LYS A 248 12.16 -5.49 -14.29
C LYS A 248 10.76 -6.09 -14.50
N LYS A 249 10.31 -6.94 -13.57
CA LYS A 249 8.96 -7.53 -13.59
C LYS A 249 7.93 -6.62 -12.92
N TYR A 250 8.39 -5.86 -11.93
CA TYR A 250 7.57 -4.91 -11.22
C TYR A 250 6.94 -3.88 -12.17
N GLY A 251 5.67 -3.52 -11.95
CA GLY A 251 4.89 -2.56 -12.76
C GLY A 251 4.18 -3.18 -13.97
N LYS A 252 4.68 -4.28 -14.54
CA LYS A 252 4.07 -4.91 -15.74
C LYS A 252 2.85 -5.78 -15.44
N GLU A 253 2.85 -6.47 -14.30
CA GLU A 253 1.80 -7.44 -13.91
C GLU A 253 1.16 -7.11 -12.55
N GLU A 254 1.87 -6.33 -11.73
CA GLU A 254 1.49 -6.03 -10.35
C GLU A 254 1.46 -4.53 -10.11
N LEU A 255 0.24 -3.96 -10.08
CA LEU A 255 -0.03 -2.53 -9.86
C LEU A 255 0.20 -2.09 -8.39
N SER A 256 0.71 -2.97 -7.54
CA SER A 256 0.91 -2.81 -6.09
C SER A 256 2.38 -2.63 -5.75
N ARG A 257 2.71 -2.06 -4.59
CA ARG A 257 4.11 -1.95 -4.08
C ARG A 257 4.83 -3.30 -4.05
N ALA A 258 6.14 -3.29 -3.84
CA ALA A 258 6.90 -4.50 -3.50
C ALA A 258 7.77 -4.22 -2.28
N VAL A 259 8.13 -5.26 -1.56
CA VAL A 259 8.93 -5.14 -0.34
C VAL A 259 10.16 -6.04 -0.47
N VAL A 260 11.33 -5.52 -0.08
CA VAL A 260 12.52 -6.34 0.16
C VAL A 260 12.65 -6.52 1.67
N LEU A 261 12.50 -7.75 2.15
CA LEU A 261 12.82 -8.13 3.51
C LEU A 261 14.28 -8.57 3.57
N CYS A 262 15.10 -7.88 4.35
CA CYS A 262 16.51 -8.20 4.45
C CYS A 262 17.10 -8.14 5.85
N ALA A 263 18.20 -8.87 6.05
CA ALA A 263 18.98 -8.75 7.29
C ALA A 263 19.69 -7.39 7.36
N ILE A 264 20.32 -6.98 6.25
CA ILE A 264 21.15 -5.78 6.16
C ILE A 264 20.78 -4.98 4.90
N HIS A 265 20.47 -3.71 5.07
CA HIS A 265 20.19 -2.80 3.96
C HIS A 265 21.47 -2.10 3.49
N GLN A 266 21.84 -2.32 2.23
CA GLN A 266 23.04 -1.73 1.60
C GLN A 266 22.75 -1.10 0.24
N HIS A 267 21.47 -0.93 -0.10
CA HIS A 267 21.06 -0.46 -1.42
C HIS A 267 21.00 1.07 -1.42
N LYS A 268 21.83 1.73 -2.24
CA LYS A 268 21.97 3.19 -2.24
C LYS A 268 20.69 3.94 -2.59
N GLN A 269 19.92 3.44 -3.57
CA GLN A 269 18.70 4.11 -4.04
C GLN A 269 17.63 3.10 -4.44
N MET A 270 16.65 2.86 -3.57
CA MET A 270 15.52 2.00 -3.92
C MET A 270 14.54 2.74 -4.85
N PRO A 271 13.97 2.07 -5.87
CA PRO A 271 12.85 2.60 -6.64
C PRO A 271 11.70 3.05 -5.73
N GLN A 272 10.94 4.07 -6.15
CA GLN A 272 9.92 4.73 -5.31
C GLN A 272 8.86 3.78 -4.73
N HIS A 273 8.56 2.71 -5.46
CA HIS A 273 7.50 1.75 -5.18
C HIS A 273 8.00 0.48 -4.46
N ILE A 274 9.30 0.40 -4.18
CA ILE A 274 9.88 -0.69 -3.41
C ILE A 274 10.20 -0.18 -2.02
N ASP A 275 9.58 -0.78 -1.01
CA ASP A 275 9.96 -0.61 0.38
C ASP A 275 11.01 -1.62 0.81
N VAL A 276 11.71 -1.28 1.88
CA VAL A 276 12.67 -2.20 2.50
C VAL A 276 12.33 -2.37 3.96
N ILE A 277 12.28 -3.62 4.40
CA ILE A 277 12.22 -3.96 5.81
C ILE A 277 13.55 -4.60 6.17
N GLU A 278 14.35 -3.85 6.93
CA GLU A 278 15.63 -4.27 7.44
C GLU A 278 15.47 -4.82 8.86
N LEU A 279 15.65 -6.13 9.01
CA LEU A 279 15.58 -6.80 10.30
C LEU A 279 16.64 -6.26 11.27
N GLY A 280 17.83 -5.90 10.78
CA GLY A 280 18.87 -5.25 11.60
C GLY A 280 18.41 -3.91 12.19
N ALA A 281 17.64 -3.13 11.45
CA ALA A 281 17.07 -1.88 11.95
C ALA A 281 15.97 -2.12 12.97
N LEU A 282 15.11 -3.12 12.76
CA LEU A 282 14.12 -3.54 13.75
C LEU A 282 14.79 -3.97 15.05
N CYS A 283 15.87 -4.75 14.96
CA CYS A 283 16.64 -5.18 16.13
C CYS A 283 17.17 -4.00 16.95
N GLN A 284 17.79 -2.99 16.32
CA GLN A 284 18.23 -1.79 17.03
C GLN A 284 17.09 -1.00 17.67
N HIS A 285 15.88 -1.14 17.13
CA HIS A 285 14.70 -0.49 17.69
C HIS A 285 14.20 -1.14 18.99
N ALA A 286 14.69 -2.35 19.34
CA ALA A 286 14.37 -3.03 20.59
C ALA A 286 14.67 -2.17 21.83
N GLU A 287 15.72 -1.35 21.77
CA GLU A 287 16.11 -0.42 22.84
C GLU A 287 14.99 0.56 23.25
N LYS A 288 14.04 0.83 22.34
CA LYS A 288 12.90 1.72 22.59
C LYS A 288 11.70 1.02 23.25
N PHE A 289 11.74 -0.32 23.33
CA PHE A 289 10.69 -1.16 23.89
C PHE A 289 11.31 -2.15 24.89
N PRO A 290 11.79 -1.67 26.05
CA PRO A 290 12.45 -2.55 27.01
C PRO A 290 11.48 -3.64 27.49
N SER A 291 11.95 -4.89 27.50
CA SER A 291 11.19 -6.01 28.04
C SER A 291 10.93 -5.77 29.53
N THR A 292 9.68 -5.81 29.96
CA THR A 292 9.32 -5.78 31.40
C THR A 292 9.70 -7.06 32.14
N LEU A 293 10.27 -8.05 31.44
CA LEU A 293 10.67 -9.36 31.95
C LEU A 293 12.05 -9.38 32.66
N THR A 294 12.69 -8.25 32.87
CA THR A 294 13.83 -8.16 33.80
C THR A 294 13.36 -7.79 35.20
N LYS A 295 12.93 -8.80 35.95
CA LYS A 295 13.18 -8.95 37.39
C LYS A 295 13.43 -10.43 37.69
#